data_AF-A0AAU4J5Q6-F1
#
_entry.id   AF-A0AAU4J5Q6-F1
#
_cell.length_a   1.000
_cell.length_b   1.000
_cell.length_c   1.000
_cell.angle_alpha   90.00
_cell.angle_beta   90.00
_cell.angle_gamma   90.00
#
_symmetry.space_group_name_H-M   'P 1'
#
loop_
_entity.id
_entity.type
_entity.pdbx_description
1 polymer ?
#
loop_
_entity_poly.entity_id
_entity_poly.type
_entity_poly.pdbx_seq_one_letter_code
_entity_poly.pdbx_strand_id
1 'polypeptide(L)'
;MGGGTEIGWEPHQIALLGGGPRAAVTVAVVALHLLGAVETGPRGTLCAAGPEPEGLEPFEGTVLDCLHEPLTVRELVRHPDVRLALALTRIPLAEDGLLGRPWLRPNRGARRRVAFWRERHPLPVVRHGLTDDDTLLAVALHGDAALRLLLPRFAERAWLVERVEVEDRDTRRHSPRGGPNGASRPFSCGGGGGAD
;
A
#
# COMPACT_ATOMS: atom_id res chain seq x y z
N MET A 1 -20.47 13.06 10.94
CA MET A 1 -19.63 14.23 10.63
C MET A 1 -18.27 13.67 10.28
N GLY A 2 -17.99 13.57 8.99
CA GLY A 2 -16.87 12.79 8.45
C GLY A 2 -15.52 13.46 8.70
N GLY A 3 -14.59 12.69 9.26
CA GLY A 3 -13.21 13.11 9.53
C GLY A 3 -12.40 13.50 8.29
N GLY A 4 -12.92 13.30 7.08
CA GLY A 4 -12.30 13.78 5.83
C GLY A 4 -12.26 15.31 5.70
N THR A 5 -13.24 16.01 6.28
CA THR A 5 -13.33 17.48 6.14
C THR A 5 -12.29 18.25 6.96
N GLU A 6 -11.78 17.67 8.05
CA GLU A 6 -10.76 18.33 8.88
C GLU A 6 -9.41 18.43 8.17
N ILE A 7 -9.14 17.50 7.26
CA ILE A 7 -7.89 17.40 6.52
C ILE A 7 -7.93 18.26 5.24
N GLY A 8 -9.14 18.57 4.75
CA GLY A 8 -9.37 19.30 3.51
C GLY A 8 -9.05 18.49 2.25
N TRP A 9 -8.89 17.17 2.38
CA TRP A 9 -8.61 16.25 1.28
C TRP A 9 -9.44 14.99 1.40
N GLU A 10 -9.81 14.47 0.24
CA GLU A 10 -10.52 13.20 0.18
C GLU A 10 -9.62 12.02 0.57
N PRO A 11 -10.16 10.97 1.21
CA PRO A 11 -9.37 9.82 1.65
C PRO A 11 -8.54 9.17 0.53
N HIS A 12 -9.09 9.06 -0.68
CA HIS A 12 -8.35 8.53 -1.83
C HIS A 12 -7.18 9.44 -2.27
N GLN A 13 -7.29 10.77 -2.09
CA GLN A 13 -6.20 11.72 -2.32
C GLN A 13 -5.09 11.59 -1.28
N ILE A 14 -5.45 11.44 -0.01
CA ILE A 14 -4.50 11.18 1.09
C ILE A 14 -3.68 9.92 0.79
N ALA A 15 -4.35 8.85 0.38
CA ALA A 15 -3.71 7.60 -0.01
C ALA A 15 -2.83 7.74 -1.26
N LEU A 16 -3.26 8.54 -2.24
CA LEU A 16 -2.45 8.87 -3.42
C LEU A 16 -1.14 9.55 -3.03
N LEU A 17 -1.19 10.48 -2.07
CA LEU A 17 0.00 11.18 -1.58
C LEU A 17 0.90 10.30 -0.70
N GLY A 18 0.31 9.43 0.12
CA GLY A 18 1.03 8.57 1.07
C GLY A 18 1.61 7.28 0.48
N GLY A 19 0.88 6.64 -0.43
CA GLY A 19 1.19 5.31 -0.98
C GLY A 19 1.07 5.20 -2.50
N GLY A 20 0.65 6.27 -3.19
CA GLY A 20 0.56 6.30 -4.64
C GLY A 20 -0.73 5.70 -5.22
N PRO A 21 -0.76 5.45 -6.55
CA PRO A 21 -1.97 5.01 -7.28
C PRO A 21 -2.66 3.80 -6.69
N ARG A 22 -1.88 2.78 -6.31
CA ARG A 22 -2.44 1.55 -5.74
C ARG A 22 -3.16 1.82 -4.42
N ALA A 23 -2.58 2.66 -3.56
CA ALA A 23 -3.21 3.01 -2.29
C ALA A 23 -4.51 3.78 -2.51
N ALA A 24 -4.54 4.73 -3.45
CA ALA A 24 -5.75 5.46 -3.82
C ALA A 24 -6.88 4.55 -4.31
N VAL A 25 -6.57 3.62 -5.24
CA VAL A 25 -7.55 2.64 -5.73
C VAL A 25 -8.01 1.71 -4.60
N THR A 26 -7.11 1.31 -3.71
CA THR A 26 -7.47 0.45 -2.57
C THR A 26 -8.44 1.17 -1.62
N VAL A 27 -8.23 2.46 -1.35
CA VAL A 27 -9.17 3.26 -0.55
C VAL A 27 -10.52 3.39 -1.23
N ALA A 28 -10.57 3.68 -2.54
CA ALA A 28 -11.84 3.76 -3.26
C ALA A 28 -12.60 2.43 -3.22
N VAL A 29 -11.92 1.31 -3.42
CA VAL A 29 -12.51 -0.03 -3.28
C VAL A 29 -13.03 -0.30 -1.87
N VAL A 30 -12.34 0.18 -0.84
CA VAL A 30 -12.81 0.08 0.56
C VAL A 30 -14.04 0.96 0.79
N ALA A 31 -14.09 2.18 0.27
CA ALA A 31 -15.27 3.04 0.34
C ALA A 31 -16.49 2.33 -0.26
N LEU A 32 -16.33 1.80 -1.47
CA LEU A 32 -17.37 1.03 -2.16
C LEU A 32 -17.78 -0.23 -1.38
N HIS A 33 -16.83 -0.91 -0.73
CA HIS A 33 -17.13 -2.08 0.10
C HIS A 33 -17.93 -1.71 1.36
N LEU A 34 -17.60 -0.61 2.04
CA LEU A 34 -18.32 -0.12 3.21
C LEU A 34 -19.74 0.32 2.84
N LEU A 35 -19.92 0.89 1.64
CA LEU A 35 -21.23 1.20 1.06
C LEU A 35 -22.01 -0.04 0.60
N GLY A 36 -21.40 -1.24 0.60
CA GLY A 36 -22.01 -2.47 0.12
C GLY A 36 -22.11 -2.59 -1.40
N ALA A 37 -21.45 -1.70 -2.14
CA ALA A 37 -21.47 -1.63 -3.60
C ALA A 37 -20.50 -2.61 -4.28
N VAL A 38 -19.60 -3.23 -3.51
CA VAL A 38 -18.57 -4.15 -4.03
C VAL A 38 -18.43 -5.37 -3.14
N GLU A 39 -18.36 -6.53 -3.79
CA GLU A 39 -18.07 -7.82 -3.18
C GLU A 39 -16.76 -8.42 -3.70
N THR A 40 -16.20 -9.34 -2.92
CA THR A 40 -15.01 -10.10 -3.31
C THR A 40 -15.41 -11.36 -4.08
N GLY A 41 -15.00 -11.43 -5.34
CA GLY A 41 -15.13 -12.62 -6.18
C GLY A 41 -14.06 -13.69 -5.91
N PRO A 42 -14.12 -14.81 -6.63
CA PRO A 42 -13.10 -15.85 -6.55
C PRO A 42 -11.74 -15.35 -7.04
N ARG A 43 -10.65 -15.87 -6.46
CA ARG A 43 -9.25 -15.56 -6.86
C ARG A 43 -8.82 -14.10 -6.66
N GLY A 44 -9.38 -13.39 -5.67
CA GLY A 44 -8.95 -12.02 -5.37
C GLY A 44 -9.52 -10.96 -6.31
N THR A 45 -10.54 -11.30 -7.10
CA THR A 45 -11.26 -10.31 -7.91
C THR A 45 -12.27 -9.55 -7.06
N LEU A 46 -12.63 -8.37 -7.53
CA LEU A 46 -13.66 -7.51 -7.00
C LEU A 46 -14.73 -7.37 -8.09
N CYS A 47 -15.98 -7.32 -7.67
CA CYS A 47 -17.11 -7.12 -8.57
C CYS A 47 -18.09 -6.13 -7.94
N ALA A 48 -18.73 -5.31 -8.77
CA ALA A 48 -19.86 -4.51 -8.37
C ALA A 48 -20.98 -5.44 -7.85
N ALA A 49 -21.58 -5.06 -6.74
CA ALA A 49 -22.64 -5.79 -6.07
C ALA A 49 -23.71 -4.81 -5.60
N GLY A 50 -24.98 -5.19 -5.72
CA GLY A 50 -26.09 -4.34 -5.31
C GLY A 50 -26.33 -3.13 -6.24
N PRO A 51 -27.27 -2.24 -5.86
CA PRO A 51 -27.54 -1.01 -6.58
C PRO A 51 -26.41 0.00 -6.42
N GLU A 52 -26.20 0.84 -7.42
CA GLU A 52 -25.23 1.93 -7.36
C GLU A 52 -25.58 2.89 -6.21
N PRO A 53 -24.65 3.13 -5.27
CA PRO A 53 -24.92 4.02 -4.14
C PRO A 53 -25.00 5.47 -4.61
N GLU A 54 -25.91 6.23 -4.03
CA GLU A 54 -26.04 7.66 -4.30
C GLU A 54 -24.90 8.45 -3.63
N GLY A 55 -24.43 9.52 -4.29
CA GLY A 55 -23.43 10.41 -3.72
C GLY A 55 -21.98 9.93 -3.84
N LEU A 56 -21.69 9.03 -4.77
CA LEU A 56 -20.31 8.64 -5.06
C LEU A 56 -19.48 9.80 -5.58
N GLU A 57 -18.23 9.85 -5.12
CA GLU A 57 -17.24 10.73 -5.69
C GLU A 57 -16.90 10.31 -7.13
N PRO A 58 -16.54 11.24 -8.04
CA PRO A 58 -16.27 10.91 -9.44
C PRO A 58 -15.22 9.80 -9.65
N PHE A 59 -14.22 9.76 -8.76
CA PHE A 59 -13.19 8.71 -8.78
C PHE A 59 -13.75 7.33 -8.39
N GLU A 60 -14.63 7.29 -7.39
CA GLU A 60 -15.23 6.05 -6.89
C GLU A 60 -16.26 5.49 -7.88
N GLY A 61 -17.06 6.35 -8.50
CA GLY A 61 -17.96 5.97 -9.60
C GLY A 61 -17.20 5.33 -10.76
N THR A 62 -16.09 5.92 -11.20
CA THR A 62 -15.25 5.32 -12.26
C THR A 62 -14.70 3.94 -11.87
N VAL A 63 -14.31 3.75 -10.60
CA VAL A 63 -13.86 2.45 -10.11
C VAL A 63 -15.00 1.44 -10.09
N LEU A 64 -16.19 1.86 -9.65
CA LEU A 64 -17.38 1.01 -9.62
C LEU A 64 -17.80 0.59 -11.05
N ASP A 65 -17.79 1.51 -12.00
CA ASP A 65 -18.08 1.24 -13.41
C ASP A 65 -17.17 0.13 -13.97
N CYS A 66 -15.88 0.19 -13.66
CA CYS A 66 -14.91 -0.82 -14.07
C CYS A 66 -15.18 -2.19 -13.41
N LEU A 67 -15.78 -2.19 -12.22
CA LEU A 67 -16.06 -3.40 -11.44
C LEU A 67 -17.34 -4.11 -11.86
N HIS A 68 -18.10 -3.59 -12.83
CA HIS A 68 -19.13 -4.38 -13.49
C HIS A 68 -18.56 -5.64 -14.15
N GLU A 69 -17.28 -5.64 -14.48
CA GLU A 69 -16.50 -6.84 -14.80
C GLU A 69 -15.60 -7.23 -13.61
N PRO A 70 -15.42 -8.54 -13.33
CA PRO A 70 -14.54 -8.98 -12.24
C PRO A 70 -13.08 -8.58 -12.47
N LEU A 71 -12.54 -7.68 -11.65
CA LEU A 71 -11.15 -7.19 -11.76
C LEU A 71 -10.40 -7.27 -10.44
N THR A 72 -9.10 -7.52 -10.50
CA THR A 72 -8.19 -7.36 -9.36
C THR A 72 -7.77 -5.90 -9.19
N VAL A 73 -7.32 -5.50 -8.00
CA VAL A 73 -6.76 -4.15 -7.79
C VAL A 73 -5.57 -3.85 -8.70
N ARG A 74 -4.78 -4.85 -9.05
CA ARG A 74 -3.65 -4.67 -9.98
C ARG A 74 -4.12 -4.34 -11.39
N GLU A 75 -5.22 -4.92 -11.83
CA GLU A 75 -5.85 -4.63 -13.12
C GLU A 75 -6.53 -3.27 -13.11
N LEU A 76 -7.28 -2.93 -12.04
CA LEU A 76 -7.87 -1.60 -11.87
C LEU A 76 -6.83 -0.48 -11.98
N VAL A 77 -5.69 -0.60 -11.29
CA VAL A 77 -4.61 0.41 -11.36
C VAL A 77 -4.06 0.59 -12.78
N ARG A 78 -4.17 -0.42 -13.64
CA ARG A 78 -3.73 -0.40 -15.04
C ARG A 78 -4.84 -0.02 -16.02
N HIS A 79 -6.10 -0.07 -15.60
CA HIS A 79 -7.26 0.23 -16.42
C HIS A 79 -7.19 1.67 -16.95
N PRO A 80 -7.47 1.92 -18.25
CA PRO A 80 -7.35 3.25 -18.84
C PRO A 80 -8.21 4.30 -18.12
N ASP A 81 -9.45 3.96 -17.77
CA ASP A 81 -10.38 4.90 -17.14
C ASP A 81 -9.94 5.25 -15.71
N VAL A 82 -9.49 4.26 -14.93
CA VAL A 82 -8.93 4.50 -13.60
C VAL A 82 -7.66 5.34 -13.67
N ARG A 83 -6.80 5.12 -14.68
CA ARG A 83 -5.61 5.94 -14.89
C ARG A 83 -5.95 7.38 -15.26
N LEU A 84 -6.99 7.59 -16.07
CA LEU A 84 -7.50 8.91 -16.40
C LEU A 84 -8.09 9.59 -15.15
N ALA A 85 -8.94 8.90 -14.40
CA ALA A 85 -9.53 9.41 -13.18
C ALA A 85 -8.45 9.78 -12.15
N LEU A 86 -7.43 8.94 -11.96
CA LEU A 86 -6.24 9.27 -11.15
C LEU A 86 -5.44 10.48 -11.68
N ALA A 87 -5.42 10.71 -12.99
CA ALA A 87 -4.78 11.89 -13.55
C ALA A 87 -5.59 13.15 -13.25
N LEU A 88 -6.92 13.08 -13.33
CA LEU A 88 -7.82 14.16 -12.95
C LEU A 88 -7.73 14.48 -11.45
N THR A 89 -7.71 13.47 -10.57
CA THR A 89 -7.50 13.64 -9.12
C THR A 89 -6.17 14.33 -8.79
N ARG A 90 -5.14 14.19 -9.64
CA ARG A 90 -3.85 14.85 -9.44
C ARG A 90 -3.87 16.34 -9.74
N ILE A 91 -4.82 16.84 -10.53
CA ILE A 91 -4.89 18.26 -10.92
C ILE A 91 -5.00 19.16 -9.69
N PRO A 92 -6.01 19.03 -8.82
CA PRO A 92 -6.12 19.90 -7.63
C PRO A 92 -4.93 19.74 -6.69
N LEU A 93 -4.37 18.53 -6.54
CA LEU A 93 -3.18 18.31 -5.72
C LEU A 93 -1.92 18.98 -6.30
N ALA A 94 -1.82 19.11 -7.63
CA ALA A 94 -0.75 19.84 -8.28
C ALA A 94 -0.92 21.35 -8.13
N GLU A 95 -2.16 21.84 -8.24
CA GLU A 95 -2.52 23.25 -8.00
C GLU A 95 -2.20 23.67 -6.56
N ASP A 96 -2.43 22.78 -5.58
CA ASP A 96 -2.03 22.94 -4.18
C ASP A 96 -0.51 22.82 -3.92
N GLY A 97 0.28 22.59 -4.97
CA GLY A 97 1.73 22.46 -4.88
C GLY A 97 2.20 21.21 -4.13
N LEU A 98 1.41 20.13 -4.12
CA LEU A 98 1.74 18.86 -3.44
C LEU A 98 2.47 17.86 -4.34
N LEU A 99 2.34 18.02 -5.66
CA LEU A 99 2.97 17.16 -6.65
C LEU A 99 4.16 17.87 -7.30
N GLY A 100 5.30 17.19 -7.36
CA GLY A 100 6.53 17.68 -7.97
C GLY A 100 6.69 17.27 -9.43
N ARG A 101 7.14 18.21 -10.28
CA ARG A 101 7.51 18.00 -11.70
C ARG A 101 8.87 17.27 -11.80
N PRO A 102 9.14 16.45 -12.85
CA PRO A 102 8.29 16.11 -14.00
C PRO A 102 7.37 14.91 -13.82
N TRP A 103 7.52 14.15 -12.75
CA TRP A 103 6.86 12.85 -12.58
C TRP A 103 5.54 12.91 -11.78
N LEU A 104 5.06 14.11 -11.43
CA LEU A 104 3.87 14.35 -10.60
C LEU A 104 3.84 13.47 -9.35
N ARG A 105 5.00 13.35 -8.70
CA ARG A 105 5.16 12.56 -7.46
C ARG A 105 4.94 13.45 -6.24
N PRO A 106 4.40 12.90 -5.13
CA PRO A 106 4.28 13.64 -3.89
C PRO A 106 5.64 14.21 -3.44
N ASN A 107 5.69 15.54 -3.30
CA ASN A 107 6.91 16.24 -2.90
C ASN A 107 7.15 16.12 -1.38
N ARG A 108 8.24 16.72 -0.89
CA ARG A 108 8.58 16.66 0.54
C ARG A 108 7.51 17.30 1.44
N GLY A 109 6.86 18.37 0.97
CA GLY A 109 5.78 19.05 1.69
C GLY A 109 4.54 18.17 1.83
N ALA A 110 4.12 17.52 0.73
CA ALA A 110 3.03 16.54 0.75
C ALA A 110 3.29 15.41 1.75
N ARG A 111 4.50 14.84 1.73
CA ARG A 111 4.89 13.77 2.65
C ARG A 111 4.89 14.23 4.11
N ARG A 112 5.37 15.44 4.39
CA ARG A 112 5.32 16.03 5.75
C ARG A 112 3.88 16.24 6.22
N ARG A 113 3.00 16.70 5.33
CA ARG A 113 1.59 16.93 5.65
C ARG A 113 0.86 15.61 5.92
N VAL A 114 1.10 14.57 5.14
CA VAL A 114 0.60 13.21 5.44
C VAL A 114 1.18 12.67 6.76
N ALA A 115 2.47 12.88 7.03
CA ALA A 115 3.09 12.46 8.29
C ALA A 115 2.47 13.16 9.51
N PHE A 116 2.24 14.48 9.41
CA PHE A 116 1.55 15.26 10.43
C PHE A 116 0.16 14.68 10.75
N TRP A 117 -0.61 14.32 9.73
CA TRP A 117 -1.93 13.71 9.95
C TRP A 117 -1.85 12.28 10.48
N ARG A 118 -0.84 11.49 10.11
CA ARG A 118 -0.61 10.17 10.71
C ARG A 118 -0.31 10.25 12.21
N GLU A 119 0.42 11.29 12.65
CA GLU A 119 0.70 11.52 14.07
C GLU A 119 -0.56 11.93 14.84
N ARG A 120 -1.44 12.72 14.22
CA ARG A 120 -2.68 13.20 14.83
C ARG A 120 -3.80 12.15 14.83
N HIS A 121 -3.79 11.25 13.86
CA HIS A 121 -4.73 10.14 13.74
C HIS A 121 -3.95 8.81 13.78
N PRO A 122 -3.50 8.39 14.98
CA PRO A 122 -2.77 7.14 15.12
C PRO A 122 -3.64 5.95 14.72
N LEU A 123 -2.99 4.84 14.36
CA LEU A 123 -3.70 3.60 14.03
C LEU A 123 -4.57 3.19 15.23
N PRO A 124 -5.89 2.98 15.05
CA PRO A 124 -6.75 2.56 16.15
C PRO A 124 -6.24 1.24 16.73
N VAL A 125 -6.28 1.08 18.06
CA VAL A 125 -5.83 -0.15 18.74
C VAL A 125 -6.92 -1.22 18.73
N VAL A 126 -8.18 -0.79 18.61
CA VAL A 126 -9.38 -1.63 18.65
C VAL A 126 -10.23 -1.40 17.42
N ARG A 127 -10.91 -2.47 16.99
CA ARG A 127 -11.71 -2.51 15.76
C ARG A 127 -13.16 -2.02 15.94
N HIS A 128 -13.65 -1.96 17.17
CA HIS A 128 -15.07 -1.72 17.44
C HIS A 128 -15.35 -0.22 17.64
N GLY A 129 -16.51 0.22 17.16
CA GLY A 129 -17.03 1.59 17.38
C GLY A 129 -16.46 2.65 16.43
N LEU A 130 -15.74 2.25 15.38
CA LEU A 130 -15.31 3.16 14.31
C LEU A 130 -16.45 3.37 13.33
N THR A 131 -16.59 4.61 12.85
CA THR A 131 -17.45 4.91 11.72
C THR A 131 -16.80 4.45 10.41
N ASP A 132 -17.59 4.33 9.35
CA ASP A 132 -17.06 4.00 8.01
C ASP A 132 -16.06 5.06 7.54
N ASP A 133 -16.34 6.34 7.81
CA ASP A 133 -15.44 7.47 7.53
C ASP A 133 -14.10 7.34 8.28
N ASP A 134 -14.14 6.99 9.57
CA ASP A 134 -12.92 6.81 10.37
C ASP A 134 -12.11 5.61 9.91
N THR A 135 -12.79 4.54 9.49
CA THR A 135 -12.17 3.35 8.90
C THR A 135 -11.48 3.72 7.60
N LEU A 136 -12.17 4.46 6.72
CA LEU A 136 -11.65 4.90 5.45
C LEU A 136 -10.43 5.82 5.63
N LEU A 137 -10.51 6.77 6.56
CA LEU A 137 -9.41 7.66 6.90
C LEU A 137 -8.19 6.90 7.45
N ALA A 138 -8.42 5.94 8.36
CA ALA A 138 -7.35 5.10 8.89
C ALA A 138 -6.65 4.30 7.78
N VAL A 139 -7.41 3.74 6.82
CA VAL A 139 -6.86 3.05 5.64
C VAL A 139 -6.11 4.02 4.73
N ALA A 140 -6.62 5.21 4.50
CA ALA A 140 -5.95 6.22 3.67
C ALA A 140 -4.60 6.66 4.25
N LEU A 141 -4.52 6.82 5.57
CA LEU A 141 -3.30 7.23 6.26
C LEU A 141 -2.31 6.06 6.40
N HIS A 142 -2.77 4.88 6.82
CA HIS A 142 -1.89 3.78 7.27
C HIS A 142 -1.83 2.59 6.30
N GLY A 143 -2.64 2.58 5.25
CA GLY A 143 -2.63 1.56 4.19
C GLY A 143 -2.86 0.15 4.72
N ASP A 144 -1.98 -0.79 4.32
CA ASP A 144 -2.05 -2.22 4.65
C ASP A 144 -2.16 -2.50 6.15
N ALA A 145 -1.54 -1.69 7.01
CA ALA A 145 -1.62 -1.87 8.46
C ALA A 145 -3.06 -1.69 8.97
N ALA A 146 -3.77 -0.68 8.48
CA ALA A 146 -5.17 -0.45 8.80
C ALA A 146 -6.08 -1.49 8.15
N LEU A 147 -5.81 -1.91 6.89
CA LEU A 147 -6.59 -2.96 6.22
C LEU A 147 -6.55 -4.29 6.98
N ARG A 148 -5.35 -4.74 7.39
CA ARG A 148 -5.18 -5.98 8.16
C ARG A 148 -5.87 -5.91 9.52
N LEU A 149 -5.93 -4.72 10.11
CA LEU A 149 -6.55 -4.55 11.41
C LEU A 149 -8.08 -4.43 11.32
N LEU A 150 -8.60 -3.54 10.47
CA LEU A 150 -10.00 -3.14 10.47
C LEU A 150 -10.85 -4.02 9.55
N LEU A 151 -10.31 -4.43 8.40
CA LEU A 151 -11.04 -5.16 7.36
C LEU A 151 -10.31 -6.46 6.95
N PRO A 152 -9.96 -7.34 7.91
CA PRO A 152 -9.08 -8.48 7.64
C PRO A 152 -9.65 -9.45 6.60
N ARG A 153 -10.94 -9.78 6.69
CA ARG A 153 -11.59 -10.71 5.76
C ARG A 153 -11.64 -10.16 4.34
N PHE A 154 -11.92 -8.87 4.21
CA PHE A 154 -11.95 -8.20 2.92
C PHE A 154 -10.55 -8.13 2.30
N ALA A 155 -9.57 -7.67 3.08
CA ALA A 155 -8.17 -7.61 2.69
C ALA A 155 -7.61 -8.95 2.21
N GLU A 156 -7.95 -10.03 2.90
CA GLU A 156 -7.55 -11.40 2.55
C GLU A 156 -8.28 -11.94 1.33
N ARG A 157 -9.59 -11.68 1.18
CA ARG A 157 -10.38 -12.22 0.06
C ARG A 157 -10.08 -11.49 -1.25
N ALA A 158 -9.85 -10.18 -1.20
CA ALA A 158 -9.53 -9.34 -2.35
C ALA A 158 -8.02 -9.23 -2.65
N TRP A 159 -7.17 -9.94 -1.90
CA TRP A 159 -5.70 -9.91 -2.05
C TRP A 159 -5.11 -8.49 -2.05
N LEU A 160 -5.72 -7.58 -1.28
CA LEU A 160 -5.35 -6.16 -1.25
C LEU A 160 -3.96 -5.95 -0.67
N VAL A 161 -3.66 -6.74 0.34
CA VAL A 161 -2.40 -6.74 1.05
C VAL A 161 -1.42 -7.65 0.32
N GLU A 162 -0.20 -7.16 0.11
CA GLU A 162 0.89 -8.01 -0.36
C GLU A 162 1.04 -9.18 0.62
N ARG A 163 0.82 -10.41 0.11
CA ARG A 163 1.26 -11.61 0.81
C ARG A 163 2.75 -11.46 0.95
N VAL A 164 3.21 -11.18 2.16
CA VAL A 164 4.62 -11.33 2.49
C VAL A 164 4.89 -12.79 2.23
N GLU A 165 5.47 -13.10 1.06
CA GLU A 165 6.30 -14.27 0.97
C GLU A 165 7.34 -14.03 2.04
N VAL A 166 7.24 -14.81 3.13
CA VAL A 166 8.36 -15.01 4.01
C VAL A 166 9.39 -15.65 3.10
N GLU A 167 10.20 -14.82 2.44
CA GLU A 167 11.54 -15.21 2.05
C GLU A 167 12.11 -15.75 3.35
N ASP A 168 12.13 -17.08 3.44
CA ASP A 168 12.95 -17.79 4.39
C ASP A 168 14.36 -17.34 4.04
N ARG A 169 14.78 -16.22 4.66
CA ARG A 169 16.13 -15.72 4.62
C ARG A 169 16.90 -16.74 5.42
N ASP A 170 17.22 -17.80 4.69
CA ASP A 170 18.01 -18.94 5.04
C ASP A 170 19.17 -18.40 5.84
N THR A 171 19.09 -18.62 7.15
CA THR A 171 20.13 -18.31 8.12
C THR A 171 21.29 -19.28 7.86
N ARG A 172 21.95 -19.15 6.70
CA ARG A 172 23.19 -19.86 6.41
C ARG A 172 24.34 -19.16 7.11
N ARG A 173 24.39 -19.46 8.40
CA ARG A 173 25.59 -19.63 9.23
C ARG A 173 26.86 -19.69 8.38
N HIS A 174 27.60 -18.60 8.35
CA HIS A 174 29.04 -18.69 8.15
C HIS A 174 29.66 -18.91 9.52
N SER A 175 29.97 -20.17 9.82
CA SER A 175 30.89 -20.52 10.90
C SER A 175 32.10 -21.22 10.28
N PRO A 176 33.33 -20.79 10.60
CA PRO A 176 34.54 -21.40 10.08
C PRO A 176 34.95 -22.60 10.94
N ARG A 177 35.15 -23.76 10.32
CA ARG A 177 35.79 -25.01 10.83
C ARG A 177 35.82 -25.97 9.62
N GLY A 178 36.91 -26.60 9.17
CA GLY A 178 38.15 -26.99 9.82
C GLY A 178 38.34 -28.50 9.63
N GLY A 179 39.10 -28.90 8.60
CA GLY A 179 39.79 -30.20 8.42
C GLY A 179 39.02 -31.36 7.73
N PRO A 180 39.66 -32.51 7.44
CA PRO A 180 41.09 -32.80 7.21
C PRO A 180 41.31 -33.58 5.88
N ASN A 181 42.54 -34.09 5.64
CA ASN A 181 43.05 -34.95 4.53
C ASN A 181 43.76 -34.14 3.42
N GLY A 182 45.06 -34.24 3.16
CA GLY A 182 46.03 -35.28 3.43
C GLY A 182 46.61 -35.81 2.11
N ALA A 183 47.60 -35.11 1.54
CA ALA A 183 48.56 -35.68 0.58
C ALA A 183 49.74 -34.73 0.32
N SER A 184 50.84 -34.98 1.04
CA SER A 184 52.23 -34.98 0.59
C SER A 184 52.70 -34.00 -0.51
N ARG A 185 53.62 -33.09 -0.15
CA ARG A 185 55.08 -33.29 -0.33
C ARG A 185 55.93 -32.13 0.21
N PRO A 186 57.20 -32.38 0.59
CA PRO A 186 58.04 -31.44 1.33
C PRO A 186 59.02 -30.67 0.43
N PHE A 187 59.20 -29.39 0.73
CA PHE A 187 60.38 -28.59 0.39
C PHE A 187 60.64 -27.71 1.63
N SER A 188 61.55 -28.10 2.52
CA SER A 188 63.01 -27.93 2.48
C SER A 188 63.49 -26.47 2.62
N CYS A 189 64.06 -26.23 3.81
CA CYS A 189 65.22 -25.39 4.16
C CYS A 189 65.23 -23.85 4.05
N GLY A 190 65.63 -23.26 5.18
CA GLY A 190 66.35 -21.98 5.31
C GLY A 190 65.48 -20.87 5.90
N GLY A 191 65.74 -20.23 7.05
CA GLY A 191 66.97 -20.08 7.82
C GLY A 191 67.29 -18.58 7.99
N GLY A 192 67.32 -18.09 9.24
CA GLY A 192 67.85 -16.77 9.66
C GLY A 192 66.82 -15.63 9.66
N GLY A 193 66.68 -14.74 10.64
CA GLY A 193 67.51 -14.37 11.80
C GLY A 193 68.09 -12.95 11.65
N GLY A 194 67.71 -12.02 12.55
CA GLY A 194 68.26 -10.64 12.73
C GLY A 194 67.24 -9.54 12.32
N ALA A 195 66.80 -8.58 13.16
CA ALA A 195 67.53 -7.49 13.86
C ALA A 195 68.41 -6.69 12.87
N ASP A 196 68.29 -5.38 12.65
CA ASP A 196 67.81 -4.24 13.45
C ASP A 196 67.05 -3.21 12.58
#